data_AF-A0A6A4L2S3-F1
#
_entry.id   AF-A0A6A4L2S3-F1
#
_cell.length_a   1.000
_cell.length_b   1.000
_cell.length_c   1.000
_cell.angle_alpha   90.00
_cell.angle_beta   90.00
_cell.angle_gamma   90.00
#
_symmetry.space_group_name_H-M   'P 1'
#
loop_
_entity.id
_entity.type
_entity.pdbx_description
1 polymer ?
#
loop_
_entity_poly.entity_id
_entity_poly.type
_entity_poly.pdbx_seq_one_letter_code
_entity_poly.pdbx_strand_id
1 'polypeptide(L)'
;MVLDRSTSGLVSLTEEDCTEMSWIESVLYFAGFSTDESLDVLLDRTPLTRLYFKAKSDYVKEPIPVFGLEGIWRMFNEDEGPEMILSSYGGKMDEIEETTIPFPHIKGNLYKI
;
A
#
# COMPACT_ATOMS: atom_id res chain seq x y z
N MET A 1 12.61 17.39 -3.02
CA MET A 1 11.56 17.70 -2.04
C MET A 1 12.25 17.90 -0.69
N VAL A 2 12.27 19.13 -0.18
CA VAL A 2 12.88 19.43 1.13
C VAL A 2 11.85 19.02 2.18
N LEU A 3 12.16 18.02 3.00
CA LEU A 3 11.34 17.66 4.16
C LEU A 3 11.65 18.69 5.26
N ASP A 4 10.81 19.72 5.35
CA ASP A 4 10.86 20.69 6.45
C ASP A 4 10.52 19.98 7.78
N ARG A 5 11.30 20.28 8.82
CA ARG A 5 11.22 19.68 10.15
C ARG A 5 10.13 20.33 11.04
N SER A 6 9.25 21.16 10.49
CA SER A 6 8.30 21.97 11.26
C SER A 6 6.83 21.53 11.18
N THR A 7 6.48 20.56 10.34
CA THR A 7 5.13 19.98 10.31
C THR A 7 5.12 18.61 10.97
N SER A 8 4.30 18.45 12.01
CA SER A 8 3.69 17.16 12.31
C SER A 8 2.95 16.72 11.04
N GLY A 9 3.63 15.92 10.21
CA GLY A 9 3.32 15.65 8.81
C GLY A 9 2.09 14.77 8.64
N LEU A 10 0.91 15.38 8.74
CA LEU A 10 -0.33 14.81 8.23
C LEU A 10 -0.47 15.19 6.74
N VAL A 11 -0.90 14.23 5.93
CA VAL A 11 -1.35 14.51 4.56
C VAL A 11 -2.54 15.46 4.64
N SER A 12 -2.47 16.61 3.96
CA SER A 12 -3.59 17.54 3.88
C SER A 12 -4.59 17.05 2.82
N LEU A 13 -5.52 16.18 3.22
CA LEU A 13 -6.62 15.73 2.36
C LEU A 13 -7.78 16.73 2.40
N THR A 14 -8.41 16.94 1.26
CA THR A 14 -9.61 17.77 1.12
C THR A 14 -10.82 16.93 0.70
N GLU A 15 -12.03 17.48 0.81
CA GLU A 15 -13.25 16.79 0.33
C GLU A 15 -13.18 16.51 -1.18
N GLU A 16 -12.48 17.35 -1.93
CA GLU A 16 -12.28 17.23 -3.38
C GLU A 16 -11.38 16.04 -3.76
N ASP A 17 -10.54 15.56 -2.83
CA ASP A 17 -9.72 14.35 -3.03
C ASP A 17 -10.50 13.05 -2.74
N CYS A 18 -11.69 13.16 -2.14
CA CYS A 18 -12.51 12.03 -1.74
C CYS A 18 -13.61 11.75 -2.77
N THR A 19 -13.88 10.48 -3.06
CA THR A 19 -15.00 10.07 -3.89
C THR A 19 -15.81 9.01 -3.17
N GLU A 20 -17.07 9.31 -2.87
CA GLU A 20 -18.00 8.33 -2.29
C GLU A 20 -18.50 7.36 -3.37
N MET A 21 -18.46 6.06 -3.05
CA MET A 21 -18.93 4.99 -3.92
C MET A 21 -19.29 3.76 -3.08
N SER A 22 -20.00 2.80 -3.65
CA SER A 22 -20.25 1.52 -3.02
C SER A 22 -18.95 0.72 -2.85
N TRP A 23 -18.97 -0.26 -1.95
CA TRP A 23 -17.80 -1.12 -1.71
C TRP A 23 -17.32 -1.85 -2.98
N ILE A 24 -18.23 -2.27 -3.86
CA ILE A 24 -17.83 -2.99 -5.08
C ILE A 24 -17.25 -2.07 -6.15
N GLU A 25 -17.68 -0.81 -6.22
CA GLU A 25 -17.08 0.20 -7.09
C GLU A 25 -15.67 0.57 -6.64
N SER A 26 -15.41 0.59 -5.32
CA SER A 26 -14.04 0.81 -4.82
C SER A 26 -13.09 -0.33 -5.18
N VAL A 27 -13.60 -1.57 -5.31
CA VAL A 27 -12.81 -2.69 -5.84
C VAL A 27 -12.38 -2.44 -7.29
N LEU A 28 -13.26 -1.89 -8.14
CA LEU A 28 -12.88 -1.48 -9.51
C LEU A 28 -11.79 -0.42 -9.48
N TYR A 29 -11.98 0.63 -8.67
CA TYR A 29 -11.03 1.73 -8.53
C TYR A 29 -9.64 1.25 -8.12
N PHE A 30 -9.53 0.43 -7.07
CA PHE A 30 -8.24 -0.11 -6.61
C PHE A 30 -7.63 -1.14 -7.56
N ALA A 31 -8.44 -1.81 -8.39
CA ALA A 31 -7.96 -2.70 -9.44
C ALA A 31 -7.48 -1.96 -10.70
N GLY A 32 -7.68 -0.63 -10.78
CA GLY A 32 -7.27 0.20 -11.91
C GLY A 32 -8.29 0.26 -13.06
N PHE A 33 -9.54 -0.16 -12.84
CA PHE A 33 -10.63 0.02 -13.78
C PHE A 33 -11.30 1.39 -13.59
N SER A 34 -12.02 1.86 -14.62
CA SER A 34 -12.98 2.95 -14.41
C SER A 34 -14.12 2.47 -13.52
N THR A 35 -14.58 3.33 -12.59
CA THR A 35 -15.75 3.04 -11.76
C THR A 35 -17.05 2.96 -12.56
N ASP A 36 -17.05 3.43 -13.81
CA ASP A 36 -18.19 3.36 -14.73
C ASP A 36 -18.25 2.03 -15.53
N GLU A 37 -17.25 1.14 -15.40
CA GLU A 37 -17.26 -0.14 -16.10
C GLU A 37 -18.31 -1.12 -15.54
N SER A 38 -18.71 -2.10 -16.37
CA SER A 38 -19.53 -3.21 -15.88
C SER A 38 -18.78 -4.01 -14.82
N LEU A 39 -19.44 -4.38 -13.73
CA LEU A 39 -18.89 -5.28 -12.71
C LEU A 39 -18.43 -6.64 -13.28
N ASP A 40 -18.92 -7.03 -14.46
CA ASP A 40 -18.52 -8.27 -15.14
C ASP A 40 -17.02 -8.32 -15.46
N VAL A 41 -16.32 -7.17 -15.52
CA VAL A 41 -14.86 -7.16 -15.71
C VAL A 41 -14.11 -7.82 -14.56
N LEU A 42 -14.69 -7.85 -13.35
CA LEU A 42 -14.16 -8.57 -12.20
C LEU A 42 -14.27 -10.11 -12.34
N LEU A 43 -15.08 -10.59 -13.28
CA LEU A 43 -15.21 -12.02 -13.60
C LEU A 43 -14.19 -12.47 -14.65
N ASP A 44 -13.57 -11.55 -15.39
CA ASP A 44 -12.53 -11.86 -16.36
C ASP A 44 -11.25 -12.32 -15.64
N ARG A 45 -10.73 -13.47 -16.06
CA ARG A 45 -9.48 -14.05 -15.53
C ARG A 45 -8.26 -13.67 -16.34
N THR A 46 -8.42 -12.81 -17.34
CA THR A 46 -7.33 -12.28 -18.15
C THR A 46 -6.60 -11.22 -17.33
N PRO A 47 -5.29 -11.40 -17.04
CA PRO A 47 -4.55 -10.39 -16.29
C PRO A 47 -4.51 -9.05 -17.05
N LEU A 48 -4.79 -7.96 -16.35
CA LEU A 48 -4.69 -6.58 -16.87
C LEU A 48 -3.28 -6.26 -17.38
N THR A 49 -2.27 -6.76 -16.66
CA THR A 49 -0.86 -6.57 -17.01
C THR A 49 -0.14 -7.91 -17.09
N ARG A 50 0.78 -8.02 -18.05
CA ARG A 50 1.67 -9.17 -18.21
C ARG A 50 3.11 -8.66 -18.24
N LEU A 51 3.62 -8.37 -17.06
CA LEU A 51 4.96 -7.84 -16.87
C LEU A 51 5.85 -8.89 -16.21
N TYR A 52 7.13 -8.92 -16.60
CA TYR A 52 8.13 -9.66 -15.85
C TYR A 52 8.50 -8.85 -14.61
N PHE A 53 8.36 -9.43 -13.43
CA PHE A 53 8.69 -8.75 -12.18
C PHE A 53 9.40 -9.68 -11.20
N LYS A 54 10.15 -9.08 -10.28
CA LYS A 54 10.75 -9.75 -9.13
C LYS A 54 10.32 -9.01 -7.87
N ALA A 55 9.58 -9.71 -7.00
CA ALA A 55 9.13 -9.15 -5.74
C ALA A 55 9.90 -9.74 -4.53
N LYS A 56 10.00 -8.94 -3.49
CA LYS A 56 10.39 -9.29 -2.11
C LYS A 56 9.46 -8.55 -1.18
N SER A 57 9.37 -8.97 0.08
CA SER A 57 8.58 -8.28 1.10
C SER A 57 9.28 -8.33 2.45
N ASP A 58 8.95 -7.39 3.33
CA ASP A 58 9.43 -7.33 4.72
C ASP A 58 8.33 -6.81 5.66
N TYR A 59 8.56 -6.93 6.98
CA TYR A 59 7.63 -6.47 8.01
C TYR A 59 8.32 -5.49 8.95
N VAL A 60 7.79 -4.28 9.00
CA VAL A 60 8.40 -3.18 9.76
C VAL A 60 7.76 -3.08 11.13
N LYS A 61 8.56 -3.15 12.19
CA LYS A 61 8.10 -3.02 13.59
C LYS A 61 8.40 -1.67 14.23
N GLU A 62 9.42 -0.98 13.71
CA GLU A 62 9.80 0.37 14.13
C GLU A 62 9.91 1.27 12.90
N PRO A 63 9.53 2.56 12.97
CA PRO A 63 9.55 3.43 11.79
C PRO A 63 10.94 3.50 11.14
N ILE A 64 11.00 3.34 9.82
CA ILE A 64 12.22 3.56 9.05
C ILE A 64 12.66 5.03 9.27
N PRO A 65 13.90 5.28 9.72
CA PRO A 65 14.36 6.65 9.92
C PRO A 65 14.46 7.40 8.60
N VAL A 66 14.36 8.73 8.64
CA VAL A 66 14.33 9.59 7.43
C VAL A 66 15.50 9.30 6.47
N PHE A 67 16.72 9.12 7.00
CA PHE A 67 17.89 8.80 6.17
C PHE A 67 17.76 7.44 5.45
N GLY A 68 17.02 6.49 6.01
CA GLY A 68 16.71 5.21 5.38
C GLY A 68 15.75 5.39 4.20
N LEU A 69 14.71 6.21 4.37
CA LEU A 69 13.78 6.58 3.29
C LEU A 69 14.49 7.34 2.15
N GLU A 70 15.41 8.26 2.48
CA GLU A 70 16.24 8.96 1.49
C GLU A 70 17.15 8.00 0.71
N GLY A 71 17.66 6.95 1.36
CA GLY A 71 18.41 5.88 0.71
C GLY A 71 17.57 5.11 -0.30
N ILE A 72 16.37 4.69 0.10
CA ILE A 72 15.41 4.00 -0.78
C ILE A 72 15.03 4.90 -1.97
N TRP A 73 14.76 6.19 -1.72
CA TRP A 73 14.44 7.14 -2.78
C TRP A 73 15.57 7.26 -3.82
N ARG A 74 16.83 7.26 -3.38
CA ARG A 74 17.97 7.30 -4.29
C ARG A 74 18.04 6.05 -5.17
N MET A 75 17.92 4.87 -4.58
CA MET A 75 17.87 3.60 -5.31
C MET A 75 16.74 3.60 -6.36
N PHE A 76 15.57 4.14 -6.00
CA PHE A 76 14.43 4.22 -6.91
C PHE A 76 14.68 5.13 -8.12
N ASN A 77 15.63 6.05 -8.03
CA ASN A 77 16.01 6.90 -9.16
C ASN A 77 17.12 6.28 -10.03
N GLU A 78 17.72 5.16 -9.62
CA GLU A 78 18.81 4.50 -10.36
C GLU A 78 18.29 3.39 -11.30
N ASP A 79 17.16 2.77 -10.98
CA ASP A 79 16.55 1.67 -11.74
C ASP A 79 15.26 2.11 -12.46
N GLU A 80 14.93 1.43 -13.57
CA GLU A 80 13.65 1.61 -14.27
C GLU A 80 12.55 0.74 -13.67
N GLY A 81 11.42 1.36 -13.31
CA GLY A 81 10.22 0.68 -12.80
C GLY A 81 10.27 0.12 -11.36
N PRO A 82 10.99 0.71 -10.38
CA PRO A 82 10.92 0.26 -9.00
C PRO A 82 9.56 0.61 -8.39
N GLU A 83 9.00 -0.33 -7.62
CA GLU A 83 7.75 -0.16 -6.89
C GLU A 83 7.92 -0.68 -5.46
N MET A 84 7.36 0.06 -4.50
CA MET A 84 7.28 -0.33 -3.09
C MET A 84 5.91 0.04 -2.55
N ILE A 85 5.22 -0.93 -1.96
CA ILE A 85 3.85 -0.78 -1.47
C ILE A 85 3.86 -0.94 0.05
N LEU A 86 3.50 0.12 0.77
CA LEU A 86 3.37 0.09 2.23
C LEU A 86 1.93 -0.26 2.59
N SER A 87 1.70 -1.49 3.03
CA SER A 87 0.39 -1.95 3.51
C SER A 87 0.34 -1.82 5.03
N SER A 88 -0.49 -0.92 5.56
CA SER A 88 -0.59 -0.68 7.00
C SER A 88 -1.13 -1.89 7.77
N TYR A 89 -0.55 -2.14 8.95
CA TYR A 89 -1.01 -3.13 9.92
C TYR A 89 -1.49 -2.42 11.19
N GLY A 90 -2.33 -3.10 11.96
CA GLY A 90 -3.02 -2.56 13.12
C GLY A 90 -4.51 -2.89 13.10
N GLY A 91 -5.30 -2.14 13.86
CA GLY A 91 -6.76 -2.34 13.91
C GLY A 91 -7.11 -3.79 14.22
N LYS A 92 -7.92 -4.43 13.37
CA LYS A 92 -8.34 -5.82 13.57
C LYS A 92 -7.17 -6.81 13.60
N MET A 93 -6.06 -6.51 12.92
CA MET A 93 -4.89 -7.39 12.94
C MET A 93 -4.33 -7.48 14.35
N ASP A 94 -4.17 -6.37 15.08
CA ASP A 94 -3.60 -6.39 16.44
C ASP A 94 -4.44 -7.14 17.50
N GLU A 95 -5.69 -7.47 17.17
CA GLU A 95 -6.60 -8.23 18.03
C GLU A 95 -6.46 -9.75 17.87
N ILE A 96 -5.80 -10.23 16.81
CA ILE A 96 -5.67 -11.66 16.52
C ILE A 96 -4.42 -12.21 17.24
N GLU A 97 -4.56 -13.31 17.99
CA GLU A 97 -3.42 -13.98 18.60
C GLU A 97 -2.57 -14.67 17.52
N GLU A 98 -1.24 -14.50 17.57
CA GLU A 98 -0.29 -15.02 16.56
C GLU A 98 -0.38 -16.53 16.32
N THR A 99 -0.89 -17.28 17.29
CA THR A 99 -1.02 -18.74 17.21
C THR A 99 -2.36 -19.21 16.65
N THR A 100 -3.30 -18.29 16.39
CA THR A 100 -4.66 -18.64 15.92
C THR A 100 -4.63 -19.22 14.52
N ILE A 101 -3.74 -18.72 13.66
CA ILE A 101 -3.59 -19.13 12.27
C ILE A 101 -2.11 -19.21 11.89
N PRO A 102 -1.73 -19.93 10.82
CA PRO A 102 -0.33 -20.04 10.41
C PRO A 102 0.34 -18.73 9.98
N PHE A 103 -0.42 -17.65 9.78
CA PHE A 103 0.11 -16.33 9.42
C PHE A 103 0.58 -15.59 10.68
N PRO A 104 1.90 -15.43 10.92
CA PRO A 104 2.41 -14.99 12.22
C PRO A 104 2.61 -13.48 12.31
N HIS A 105 2.58 -12.77 11.18
CA HIS A 105 2.90 -11.35 11.12
C HIS A 105 1.69 -10.50 11.51
N ILE A 106 1.28 -10.62 12.76
CA ILE A 106 0.06 -9.99 13.25
C ILE A 106 0.44 -8.78 14.11
N LYS A 107 0.51 -8.95 15.43
CA LYS A 107 0.66 -7.87 16.40
C LYS A 107 2.08 -7.30 16.38
N GLY A 108 2.18 -5.98 16.47
CA GLY A 108 3.46 -5.28 16.57
C GLY A 108 4.20 -5.08 15.25
N ASN A 109 3.57 -5.37 14.11
CA ASN A 109 4.02 -4.90 12.80
C ASN A 109 3.26 -3.60 12.48
N LEU A 110 3.98 -2.56 12.09
CA LEU A 110 3.41 -1.27 11.66
C LEU A 110 2.89 -1.35 10.23
N TYR A 111 3.63 -2.00 9.35
CA TYR A 111 3.24 -2.21 7.95
C TYR A 111 4.09 -3.33 7.32
N LYS A 112 3.55 -3.91 6.25
CA LYS A 112 4.27 -4.75 5.31
C LYS A 112 4.81 -3.86 4.18
N ILE A 113 6.05 -4.09 3.77
CA ILE A 113 6.64 -3.58 2.53
C ILE A 113 6.83 -4.69 1.51
#